data_AF-A0A2E7F1W2-F1
#
_entry.id   AF-A0A2E7F1W2-F1
#
_cell.length_a   1.000
_cell.length_b   1.000
_cell.length_c   1.000
_cell.angle_alpha   90.00
_cell.angle_beta   90.00
_cell.angle_gamma   90.00
#
_symmetry.space_group_name_H-M   'P 1'
#
loop_
_entity.id
_entity.type
_entity.pdbx_description
1 polymer ?
#
loop_
_entity_poly.entity_id
_entity_poly.type
_entity_poly.pdbx_seq_one_letter_code
_entity_poly.pdbx_strand_id
1 'polypeptide(L)'
;MAVEVAANIRKGNIIEHTDGQLYVVLKAESFRPGKGTPTTTIEMRRISDGIKSVITTKTQEKLEKAFVEEVDHTYLYMDGDNYVFMHPETFEQVYVSGTMLGDSAPFLQENMTCILQMFNGEPVSITLPKSVVVEITETEPVVKGQTASSSYKPAMTDIGVRVMVPPHIDAGTRIVVATEDSTYMERAKD
;
A
#
# COMPACT_ATOMS: atom_id res chain seq x y z
N MET A 1 13.81 10.28 18.13
CA MET A 1 13.77 8.82 17.88
C MET A 1 12.95 8.15 18.96
N ALA A 2 12.08 7.22 18.58
CA ALA A 2 11.44 6.28 19.49
C ALA A 2 12.15 4.94 19.40
N VAL A 3 12.00 4.08 20.41
CA VAL A 3 12.50 2.71 20.37
C VAL A 3 11.32 1.77 20.24
N GLU A 4 11.33 0.93 19.21
CA GLU A 4 10.27 -0.03 18.92
C GLU A 4 10.84 -1.44 18.81
N VAL A 5 10.06 -2.44 19.18
CA VAL A 5 10.47 -3.84 19.09
C VAL A 5 10.32 -4.32 17.65
N ALA A 6 11.25 -5.14 17.14
CA ALA A 6 11.23 -5.64 15.76
C ALA A 6 9.89 -6.28 15.37
N ALA A 7 9.25 -7.00 16.30
CA ALA A 7 7.90 -7.57 16.13
C ALA A 7 6.80 -6.57 15.73
N ASN A 8 6.97 -5.31 16.11
CA ASN A 8 5.99 -4.24 15.96
C ASN A 8 6.31 -3.31 14.78
N ILE A 9 7.42 -3.54 14.09
CA ILE A 9 7.72 -2.81 12.86
C ILE A 9 6.68 -3.18 11.79
N ARG A 10 6.20 -2.17 11.07
CA ARG A 10 5.20 -2.29 10.00
C ARG A 10 5.72 -1.57 8.76
N LYS A 11 5.13 -1.90 7.61
CA LYS A 11 5.30 -1.13 6.36
C LYS A 11 5.03 0.34 6.64
N GLY A 12 5.84 1.22 6.05
CA GLY A 12 5.79 2.67 6.26
C GLY A 12 6.70 3.15 7.39
N ASN A 13 6.90 2.39 8.48
CA ASN A 13 7.78 2.83 9.56
C ASN A 13 9.16 3.25 9.03
N ILE A 14 9.71 4.33 9.58
CA ILE A 14 11.08 4.75 9.30
C ILE A 14 11.97 4.32 10.45
N ILE A 15 13.04 3.60 10.12
CA ILE A 15 14.01 3.12 11.09
C ILE A 15 15.40 3.67 10.76
N GLU A 16 16.15 4.00 11.80
CA GLU A 16 17.57 4.26 11.69
C GLU A 16 18.32 2.93 11.81
N HIS A 17 19.12 2.61 10.81
CA HIS A 17 19.92 1.40 10.82
C HIS A 17 21.31 1.66 11.42
N THR A 18 22.09 0.61 11.66
CA THR A 18 23.39 0.69 12.34
C THR A 18 24.44 1.53 11.60
N ASP A 19 24.21 1.84 10.32
CA ASP A 19 25.02 2.74 9.50
C ASP A 19 24.67 4.23 9.68
N GLY A 20 23.72 4.55 10.58
CA GLY A 20 23.21 5.90 10.83
C GLY A 20 22.32 6.45 9.72
N GLN A 21 21.89 5.60 8.77
CA GLN A 21 21.01 6.00 7.68
C GLN A 21 19.55 5.66 8.01
N LEU A 22 18.65 6.46 7.45
CA LEU A 22 17.21 6.25 7.59
C LEU A 22 16.67 5.40 6.45
N TYR A 23 15.85 4.43 6.82
CA TYR A 23 15.22 3.49 5.90
C TYR A 23 13.70 3.49 6.11
N VAL A 24 12.96 3.55 5.01
CA VAL A 24 11.52 3.25 5.02
C VAL A 24 11.32 1.74 4.93
N VAL A 25 10.50 1.19 5.80
CA VAL A 25 10.15 -0.23 5.80
C VAL A 25 9.17 -0.51 4.68
N LEU A 26 9.54 -1.38 3.75
CA LEU A 26 8.68 -1.84 2.66
C LEU A 26 7.83 -3.02 3.10
N LYS A 27 8.42 -3.94 3.88
CA LYS A 27 7.78 -5.16 4.35
C LYS A 27 8.42 -5.63 5.65
N ALA A 28 7.63 -6.16 6.58
CA ALA A 28 8.12 -6.75 7.81
C ALA A 28 7.35 -8.04 8.12
N GLU A 29 8.07 -9.16 8.23
CA GLU A 29 7.49 -10.48 8.49
C GLU A 29 8.13 -11.12 9.71
N SER A 30 7.32 -11.41 10.74
CA SER A 30 7.78 -12.11 11.93
C SER A 30 7.56 -13.62 11.79
N PHE A 31 8.63 -14.40 11.99
CA PHE A 31 8.58 -15.85 12.00
C PHE A 31 8.78 -16.38 13.43
N ARG A 32 7.83 -17.19 13.91
CA ARG A 32 7.84 -17.80 15.25
C ARG A 32 7.85 -19.32 15.12
N PRO A 33 9.02 -19.98 15.13
CA PRO A 33 9.08 -21.43 15.04
C PRO A 33 8.61 -22.10 16.34
N GLY A 34 8.04 -23.30 16.25
CA GLY A 34 7.68 -24.10 17.43
C GLY A 34 8.87 -24.51 18.30
N LYS A 35 10.08 -24.53 17.71
CA LYS A 35 11.36 -24.67 18.40
C LYS A 35 12.40 -23.79 17.71
N GLY A 36 13.04 -22.89 18.45
CA GLY A 36 14.04 -21.97 17.93
C GLY A 36 13.81 -20.52 18.38
N THR A 37 14.68 -19.62 17.94
CA THR A 37 14.56 -18.19 18.26
C THR A 37 13.61 -17.51 17.26
N PRO A 38 12.57 -16.80 17.72
CA PRO A 38 11.74 -15.99 16.84
C PRO A 38 12.55 -14.89 16.14
N THR A 39 12.33 -14.74 14.84
CA THR A 39 13.00 -13.73 14.03
C THR A 39 12.00 -12.83 13.32
N THR A 40 12.46 -11.68 12.86
CA THR A 40 11.70 -10.78 12.00
C THR A 40 12.59 -10.34 10.86
N THR A 41 12.12 -10.60 9.64
CA THR A 41 12.75 -10.17 8.40
C THR A 41 12.12 -8.86 7.99
N ILE A 42 12.94 -7.84 7.78
CA ILE A 42 12.51 -6.49 7.41
C ILE A 42 13.16 -6.15 6.09
N GLU A 43 12.34 -5.96 5.06
CA GLU A 43 12.75 -5.39 3.78
C GLU A 43 12.54 -3.88 3.86
N MET A 44 13.59 -3.13 3.57
CA MET A 44 13.62 -1.70 3.76
C MET A 44 14.35 -1.01 2.62
N ARG A 45 14.09 0.27 2.42
CA ARG A 45 14.68 1.10 1.38
C ARG A 45 15.29 2.34 2.00
N ARG A 46 16.56 2.60 1.73
CA ARG A 46 17.24 3.79 2.20
C ARG A 46 16.59 5.03 1.57
N ILE A 47 16.33 6.04 2.39
CA ILE A 47 15.63 7.25 1.94
C ILE A 47 16.52 8.09 1.03
N SER A 48 17.82 8.21 1.34
CA SER A 48 18.74 9.11 0.64
C SER A 48 19.02 8.73 -0.82
N ASP A 49 18.99 7.44 -1.17
CA ASP A 49 19.32 6.98 -2.52
C ASP A 49 18.46 5.83 -3.06
N GLY A 50 17.47 5.37 -2.28
CA GLY A 50 16.55 4.33 -2.71
C GLY A 50 17.12 2.91 -2.71
N ILE A 51 18.33 2.68 -2.17
CA ILE A 51 18.91 1.33 -2.11
C ILE A 51 18.08 0.43 -1.19
N LYS A 52 17.64 -0.71 -1.73
CA LYS A 52 16.94 -1.75 -0.96
C LYS A 52 17.92 -2.54 -0.11
N SER A 53 17.51 -2.90 1.09
CA SER A 53 18.27 -3.72 2.03
C SER A 53 17.33 -4.64 2.80
N VAL A 54 17.84 -5.80 3.22
CA VAL A 54 17.07 -6.77 3.98
C VAL A 54 17.86 -7.12 5.24
N ILE A 55 17.20 -7.02 6.38
CA ILE A 55 17.78 -7.42 7.66
C ILE A 55 16.90 -8.49 8.32
N THR A 56 17.54 -9.43 8.99
CA THR A 56 16.86 -10.42 9.83
C THR A 56 17.36 -10.26 11.25
N THR A 57 16.46 -9.94 12.16
CA THR A 57 16.79 -9.72 13.57
C THR A 57 15.90 -10.55 14.49
N LYS A 58 16.24 -10.63 15.78
CA LYS A 58 15.39 -11.29 16.78
C LYS A 58 14.09 -10.50 16.93
N THR A 59 12.97 -11.18 17.10
CA THR A 59 11.66 -10.53 17.24
C THR A 59 11.58 -9.54 18.41
N GLN A 60 12.38 -9.74 19.47
CA GLN A 60 12.45 -8.84 20.64
C GLN A 60 13.55 -7.78 20.55
N GLU A 61 14.33 -7.76 19.46
CA GLU A 61 15.36 -6.75 19.28
C GLU A 61 14.71 -5.36 19.22
N LYS A 62 15.37 -4.38 19.85
CA LYS A 62 14.93 -2.98 19.84
C LYS A 62 15.56 -2.27 18.65
N LEU A 63 14.75 -1.58 17.86
CA LEU A 63 15.15 -0.79 16.71
C LEU A 63 14.80 0.68 16.95
N GLU A 64 15.65 1.57 16.46
CA GLU A 64 15.40 3.01 16.51
C GLU A 64 14.44 3.41 15.39
N LYS A 65 13.28 3.92 15.76
CA LYS A 65 12.23 4.41 14.85
C LYS A 65 12.29 5.93 14.81
N ALA A 66 12.40 6.49 13.60
CA ALA A 66 12.27 7.92 13.40
C ALA A 66 10.82 8.37 13.58
N PHE A 67 10.64 9.57 14.12
CA PHE A 67 9.34 10.21 14.08
C PHE A 67 9.16 10.80 12.68
N VAL A 68 8.03 10.49 12.08
CA VAL A 68 7.57 11.04 10.82
C VAL A 68 6.26 11.75 11.07
N GLU A 69 6.04 12.82 10.34
CA GLU A 69 4.76 13.48 10.36
C GLU A 69 3.82 12.73 9.41
N GLU A 70 2.65 12.33 9.90
CA GLU A 70 1.63 11.71 9.05
C GLU A 70 0.61 12.80 8.71
N VAL A 71 0.51 13.14 7.43
CA VAL A 71 -0.33 14.24 6.97
C VAL A 71 -1.19 13.76 5.83
N ASP A 72 -2.50 13.99 5.96
CA ASP A 72 -3.45 13.75 4.89
C ASP A 72 -3.17 14.68 3.71
N HIS A 73 -3.08 14.11 2.51
CA HIS A 73 -2.97 14.85 1.27
C HIS A 73 -3.97 14.33 0.25
N THR A 74 -4.49 15.23 -0.58
CA THR A 74 -5.41 14.87 -1.67
C THR A 74 -4.63 14.67 -2.95
N TYR A 75 -4.76 13.50 -3.57
CA TYR A 75 -4.20 13.26 -4.90
C TYR A 75 -4.91 14.13 -5.95
N LEU A 76 -4.11 14.80 -6.79
CA LEU A 76 -4.61 15.66 -7.86
C LEU A 76 -4.53 14.96 -9.22
N TYR A 77 -3.32 14.71 -9.71
CA TYR A 77 -3.07 14.18 -11.06
C TYR A 77 -1.65 13.60 -11.16
N MET A 78 -1.40 12.88 -12.26
CA MET A 78 -0.08 12.36 -12.61
C MET A 78 0.65 13.35 -13.52
N ASP A 79 1.91 13.64 -13.21
CA ASP A 79 2.80 14.51 -13.98
C ASP A 79 4.08 13.73 -14.35
N GLY A 80 4.12 13.21 -15.58
CA GLY A 80 5.19 12.31 -16.02
C GLY A 80 5.25 11.04 -15.17
N ASP A 81 6.37 10.84 -14.48
CA ASP A 81 6.60 9.68 -13.58
C ASP A 81 6.21 9.97 -12.11
N ASN A 82 5.71 11.18 -11.83
CA ASN A 82 5.33 11.62 -10.49
C ASN A 82 3.82 11.75 -10.34
N TYR A 83 3.35 11.64 -9.11
CA TYR A 83 1.98 11.81 -8.70
C TYR A 83 1.91 13.04 -7.79
N VAL A 84 1.06 13.99 -8.16
CA VAL A 84 0.97 15.28 -7.48
C VAL A 84 -0.13 15.22 -6.42
N PHE A 85 0.23 15.58 -5.20
CA PHE A 85 -0.65 15.61 -4.04
C PHE A 85 -0.74 17.05 -3.51
N MET A 86 -1.85 17.41 -2.88
CA MET A 86 -2.07 18.72 -2.29
C MET A 86 -2.31 18.60 -0.80
N HIS A 87 -1.61 19.42 -0.03
CA HIS A 87 -1.86 19.57 1.39
C HIS A 87 -3.20 20.31 1.60
N PRO A 88 -4.11 19.81 2.44
CA PRO A 88 -5.47 20.34 2.56
C PRO A 88 -5.53 21.74 3.19
N GLU A 89 -4.61 22.06 4.10
CA GLU A 89 -4.57 23.37 4.78
C GLU A 89 -3.68 24.42 4.09
N THR A 90 -2.47 24.05 3.69
CA THR A 90 -1.50 24.98 3.10
C THR A 90 -1.64 25.12 1.59
N PHE A 91 -2.34 24.20 0.93
CA PHE A 91 -2.44 24.09 -0.54
C PHE A 91 -1.10 23.88 -1.24
N GLU A 92 -0.06 23.50 -0.49
CA GLU A 92 1.24 23.15 -1.06
C GLU A 92 1.15 21.82 -1.82
N GLN A 93 1.85 21.76 -2.95
CA GLN A 93 1.92 20.57 -3.77
C GLN A 93 3.14 19.75 -3.44
N VAL A 94 2.95 18.44 -3.29
CA VAL A 94 3.98 17.46 -3.00
C VAL A 94 4.03 16.45 -4.15
N TYR A 95 5.24 16.16 -4.62
CA TYR A 95 5.48 15.20 -5.70
C TYR A 95 5.90 13.87 -5.11
N VAL A 96 5.18 12.81 -5.47
CA VAL A 96 5.48 11.44 -5.04
C VAL A 96 5.85 10.62 -6.27
N SER A 97 7.01 9.97 -6.26
CA SER A 97 7.44 9.16 -7.39
C SER A 97 6.58 7.91 -7.55
N GLY A 98 6.32 7.48 -8.80
CA GLY A 98 5.63 6.21 -9.06
C GLY A 98 6.34 4.99 -8.46
N THR A 99 7.67 5.07 -8.30
CA THR A 99 8.47 4.05 -7.60
C THR A 99 8.16 3.93 -6.11
N MET A 100 7.68 5.00 -5.47
CA MET A 100 7.25 4.97 -4.07
C MET A 100 5.87 4.31 -3.92
N LEU A 101 4.96 4.57 -4.86
CA LEU A 101 3.63 3.96 -4.90
C LEU A 101 3.68 2.46 -5.24
N GLY A 102 4.59 2.06 -6.14
CA GLY A 102 4.74 0.66 -6.55
C GLY A 102 3.46 0.07 -7.10
N ASP A 103 3.11 -1.14 -6.66
CA ASP A 103 1.93 -1.88 -7.11
C ASP A 103 0.60 -1.22 -6.72
N SER A 104 0.63 -0.25 -5.79
CA SER A 104 -0.56 0.49 -5.37
C SER A 104 -0.90 1.65 -6.31
N ALA A 105 0.00 2.02 -7.23
CA ALA A 105 -0.18 3.16 -8.14
C ALA A 105 -1.49 3.11 -8.96
N PRO A 106 -1.92 1.97 -9.54
CA PRO A 106 -3.16 1.89 -10.30
C PRO A 106 -4.41 2.20 -9.48
N PHE A 107 -4.37 2.04 -8.15
CA PHE A 107 -5.53 2.30 -7.29
C PHE A 107 -5.75 3.77 -6.97
N LEU A 108 -4.83 4.65 -7.35
CA LEU A 108 -4.93 6.06 -7.05
C LEU A 108 -5.96 6.74 -7.98
N GLN A 109 -6.94 7.44 -7.39
CA GLN A 109 -8.01 8.12 -8.13
C GLN A 109 -8.02 9.60 -7.76
N GLU A 110 -8.32 10.47 -8.72
CA GLU A 110 -8.37 11.92 -8.48
C GLU A 110 -9.25 12.26 -7.26
N ASN A 111 -8.80 13.24 -6.47
CA ASN A 111 -9.41 13.65 -5.21
C ASN A 111 -9.36 12.61 -4.07
N MET A 112 -8.61 11.50 -4.24
CA MET A 112 -8.40 10.54 -3.17
C MET A 112 -7.49 11.11 -2.09
N THR A 113 -7.96 11.11 -0.84
CA THR A 113 -7.12 11.41 0.32
C THR A 113 -6.23 10.22 0.65
N CYS A 114 -4.93 10.44 0.72
CA CYS A 114 -3.91 9.49 1.12
C CYS A 114 -3.11 10.07 2.30
N ILE A 115 -2.54 9.20 3.12
CA ILE A 115 -1.64 9.62 4.20
C ILE A 115 -0.22 9.62 3.65
N LEU A 116 0.41 10.80 3.61
CA LEU A 116 1.84 10.92 3.36
C LEU A 116 2.58 10.93 4.68
N GLN A 117 3.62 10.09 4.78
CA GLN A 117 4.60 10.24 5.84
C GLN A 117 5.68 11.18 5.33
N MET A 118 5.84 12.30 6.04
CA MET A 118 6.76 13.38 5.71
C MET A 118 7.95 13.35 6.67
N PHE A 119 9.14 13.54 6.10
CA PHE A 119 10.38 13.68 6.85
C PHE A 119 11.19 14.85 6.27
N ASN A 120 11.45 15.88 7.09
CA ASN A 120 12.11 17.12 6.67
C ASN A 120 11.47 17.79 5.43
N GLY A 121 10.14 17.72 5.31
CA GLY A 121 9.41 18.30 4.17
C GLY A 121 9.36 17.42 2.91
N GLU A 122 10.01 16.25 2.91
CA GLU A 122 9.96 15.31 1.80
C GLU A 122 9.05 14.11 2.11
N PRO A 123 8.23 13.66 1.15
CA PRO A 123 7.47 12.43 1.30
C PRO A 123 8.43 11.24 1.27
N VAL A 124 8.26 10.34 2.23
CA VAL A 124 9.13 9.16 2.41
C VAL A 124 8.36 7.86 2.32
N SER A 125 7.06 7.92 2.62
CA SER A 125 6.12 6.83 2.35
C SER A 125 4.72 7.38 2.09
N ILE A 126 3.88 6.58 1.45
CA ILE A 126 2.47 6.88 1.19
C ILE A 126 1.62 5.67 1.59
N THR A 127 0.47 5.95 2.20
CA THR A 127 -0.56 4.95 2.50
C THR A 127 -1.88 5.38 1.85
N LEU A 128 -2.38 4.54 0.95
CA LEU A 128 -3.70 4.70 0.33
C LEU A 128 -4.81 4.24 1.30
N PRO A 129 -6.07 4.66 1.07
CA PRO A 129 -7.22 4.01 1.70
C PRO A 129 -7.17 2.48 1.53
N LYS A 130 -7.68 1.75 2.53
CA LYS A 130 -7.65 0.28 2.54
C LYS A 130 -8.43 -0.35 1.40
N SER A 131 -9.42 0.38 0.88
CA SER A 131 -10.22 -0.04 -0.24
C SER A 131 -10.59 1.14 -1.12
N VAL A 132 -10.88 0.84 -2.39
CA VAL A 132 -11.34 1.81 -3.39
C VAL A 132 -12.57 1.27 -4.09
N VAL A 133 -13.40 2.19 -4.60
CA VAL A 133 -14.53 1.84 -5.46
C VAL A 133 -14.05 1.91 -6.91
N VAL A 134 -14.25 0.84 -7.66
CA VAL A 134 -13.87 0.74 -9.09
C VAL A 134 -15.03 0.17 -9.89
N GLU A 135 -15.10 0.52 -11.17
CA GLU A 135 -16.11 -0.01 -12.08
C GLU A 135 -15.56 -1.21 -12.86
N ILE A 136 -16.36 -2.26 -13.03
CA ILE A 136 -16.01 -3.37 -13.92
C ILE A 136 -16.24 -2.94 -15.38
N THR A 137 -15.17 -2.89 -16.17
CA THR A 137 -15.24 -2.60 -17.61
C THR A 137 -15.58 -3.85 -18.41
N GLU A 138 -14.96 -4.99 -18.07
CA GLU A 138 -15.13 -6.25 -18.80
C GLU A 138 -15.11 -7.45 -17.85
N THR A 139 -15.93 -8.46 -18.11
CA THR A 139 -15.91 -9.72 -17.36
C THR A 139 -16.40 -10.88 -18.23
N GLU A 140 -15.93 -12.09 -17.93
CA GLU A 140 -16.37 -13.29 -18.63
C GLU A 140 -17.87 -13.61 -18.35
N PRO A 141 -18.59 -14.18 -19.34
CA PRO A 141 -19.97 -14.62 -19.14
C PRO A 141 -20.02 -15.83 -18.19
N VAL A 142 -21.09 -15.93 -17.42
CA VAL A 142 -21.29 -17.05 -16.49
C VAL A 142 -21.46 -18.35 -17.28
N VAL A 143 -20.60 -19.34 -17.00
CA VAL A 143 -20.73 -20.68 -17.59
C VAL A 143 -21.95 -21.37 -16.98
N LYS A 144 -22.95 -21.69 -17.81
CA LYS A 144 -24.15 -22.43 -17.40
C LYS A 144 -23.74 -23.72 -16.68
N GLY A 145 -24.15 -23.87 -15.43
CA GLY A 145 -23.92 -25.07 -14.60
C GLY A 145 -22.91 -24.91 -13.47
N GLN A 146 -22.21 -23.77 -13.35
CA GLN A 146 -21.48 -23.47 -12.12
C GLN A 146 -22.44 -23.05 -11.01
N THR A 147 -22.31 -23.66 -9.83
CA THR A 147 -23.06 -23.26 -8.63
C THR A 147 -22.51 -21.95 -8.08
N ALA A 148 -23.40 -21.01 -7.75
CA ALA A 148 -23.06 -19.63 -7.38
C ALA A 148 -22.21 -19.48 -6.10
N SER A 149 -22.07 -20.53 -5.29
CA SER A 149 -21.61 -20.42 -3.91
C SER A 149 -20.09 -20.40 -3.72
N SER A 150 -19.27 -20.60 -4.77
CA SER A 150 -17.80 -20.58 -4.63
C SER A 150 -16.99 -20.44 -5.92
N SER A 151 -17.60 -20.09 -7.05
CA SER A 151 -16.83 -19.76 -8.25
C SER A 151 -16.54 -18.27 -8.34
N TYR A 152 -15.31 -17.91 -8.68
CA TYR A 152 -14.92 -16.55 -9.03
C TYR A 152 -14.57 -16.53 -10.50
N LYS A 153 -14.93 -15.42 -11.17
CA LYS A 153 -14.54 -15.14 -12.55
C LYS A 153 -13.61 -13.93 -12.58
N PRO A 154 -12.65 -13.89 -13.51
CA PRO A 154 -11.84 -12.71 -13.69
C PRO A 154 -12.64 -11.57 -14.32
N ALA A 155 -12.39 -10.35 -13.84
CA ALA A 155 -12.93 -9.12 -14.38
C ALA A 155 -11.82 -8.06 -14.48
N MET A 156 -11.96 -7.16 -15.46
CA MET A 156 -11.11 -5.99 -15.65
C MET A 156 -11.82 -4.77 -15.07
N THR A 157 -11.08 -3.92 -14.35
CA THR A 157 -11.61 -2.66 -13.82
C THR A 157 -11.29 -1.49 -14.75
N ASP A 158 -11.93 -0.35 -14.52
CA ASP A 158 -11.66 0.94 -15.17
C ASP A 158 -10.23 1.46 -14.92
N ILE A 159 -9.65 1.14 -13.78
CA ILE A 159 -8.24 1.43 -13.45
C ILE A 159 -7.25 0.41 -14.04
N GLY A 160 -7.70 -0.55 -14.84
CA GLY A 160 -6.85 -1.55 -15.50
C GLY A 160 -6.30 -2.65 -14.57
N VAL A 161 -6.86 -2.80 -13.37
CA VAL A 161 -6.52 -3.87 -12.43
C VAL A 161 -7.42 -5.07 -12.65
N ARG A 162 -6.84 -6.27 -12.71
CA ARG A 162 -7.60 -7.51 -12.83
C ARG A 162 -8.03 -8.00 -11.44
N VAL A 163 -9.32 -8.22 -11.24
CA VAL A 163 -9.91 -8.64 -9.96
C VAL A 163 -10.73 -9.92 -10.15
N MET A 164 -10.70 -10.81 -9.17
CA MET A 164 -11.57 -11.99 -9.13
C MET A 164 -12.89 -11.63 -8.46
N VAL A 165 -14.00 -11.72 -9.21
CA VAL A 165 -15.33 -11.31 -8.74
C VAL A 165 -16.32 -12.48 -8.74
N PRO A 166 -17.37 -12.45 -7.90
CA PRO A 166 -18.44 -13.45 -7.94
C PRO A 166 -19.17 -13.51 -9.30
N PRO A 167 -19.85 -14.62 -9.64
CA PRO A 167 -20.39 -14.83 -10.98
C PRO A 167 -21.52 -13.85 -11.33
N HIS A 168 -22.22 -13.31 -10.33
CA HIS A 168 -23.34 -12.39 -10.47
C HIS A 168 -22.92 -10.92 -10.69
N ILE A 169 -21.62 -10.63 -10.72
CA ILE A 169 -21.10 -9.29 -11.06
C ILE A 169 -20.98 -9.18 -12.57
N ASP A 170 -21.56 -8.14 -13.14
CA ASP A 170 -21.55 -7.86 -14.58
C ASP A 170 -20.81 -6.54 -14.88
N ALA A 171 -20.46 -6.31 -16.14
CA ALA A 171 -19.87 -5.05 -16.58
C ALA A 171 -20.79 -3.85 -16.26
N GLY A 172 -20.19 -2.71 -15.93
CA GLY A 172 -20.86 -1.52 -15.40
C GLY A 172 -21.19 -1.59 -13.90
N THR A 173 -20.91 -2.70 -13.22
CA THR A 173 -21.10 -2.80 -11.77
C THR A 173 -19.92 -2.17 -11.04
N ARG A 174 -20.21 -1.31 -10.06
CA ARG A 174 -19.21 -0.78 -9.13
C ARG A 174 -18.96 -1.74 -7.97
N ILE A 175 -17.69 -1.98 -7.66
CA ILE A 175 -17.25 -2.89 -6.60
C ILE A 175 -16.25 -2.20 -5.68
N VAL A 176 -16.18 -2.66 -4.44
CA VAL A 176 -15.17 -2.27 -3.46
C VAL A 176 -14.02 -3.28 -3.53
N VAL A 177 -12.81 -2.80 -3.74
CA VAL A 177 -11.60 -3.62 -3.88
C VAL A 177 -10.58 -3.21 -2.83
N ALA A 178 -9.94 -4.19 -2.18
CA ALA A 178 -8.84 -3.95 -1.26
C ALA A 178 -7.57 -3.53 -2.02
N THR A 179 -6.92 -2.45 -1.60
CA THR A 179 -5.74 -1.88 -2.28
C THR A 179 -4.45 -2.65 -2.01
N GLU A 180 -4.43 -3.51 -0.99
CA GLU A 180 -3.25 -4.29 -0.60
C GLU A 180 -2.99 -5.46 -1.55
N ASP A 181 -4.04 -6.17 -1.97
CA ASP A 181 -3.95 -7.44 -2.70
C ASP A 181 -4.92 -7.54 -3.88
N SER A 182 -5.61 -6.45 -4.23
CA SER A 182 -6.59 -6.39 -5.33
C SER A 182 -7.80 -7.32 -5.12
N THR A 183 -8.16 -7.67 -3.88
CA THR A 183 -9.28 -8.58 -3.62
C THR A 183 -10.63 -7.87 -3.65
N TYR A 184 -11.64 -8.54 -4.24
CA TYR A 184 -13.03 -8.12 -4.16
C TYR A 184 -13.53 -8.20 -2.72
N MET A 185 -14.13 -7.11 -2.22
CA MET A 185 -14.71 -7.07 -0.87
C MET A 185 -16.23 -7.17 -0.91
N GLU A 186 -16.88 -6.22 -1.57
CA GLU A 186 -18.33 -6.18 -1.72
C GLU A 186 -18.72 -5.39 -2.98
N ARG A 187 -19.99 -5.50 -3.39
CA ARG A 187 -20.56 -4.60 -4.38
C ARG A 187 -20.71 -3.21 -3.73
N ALA A 188 -20.36 -2.16 -4.44
CA ALA A 188 -20.51 -0.80 -3.93
C ALA A 188 -21.99 -0.51 -3.64
N LYS A 189 -22.24 0.13 -2.49
CA LYS A 189 -23.55 0.64 -2.11
C LYS A 189 -23.58 2.07 -2.65
N ASP A 190 -24.26 2.25 -3.77
CA ASP A 190 -24.50 3.58 -4.34
C ASP A 190 -25.22 4.50 -3.34
#